data_AF-A0A327SFN5-F1
#
_entry.id   AF-A0A327SFN5-F1
#
_cell.length_a   1.000
_cell.length_b   1.000
_cell.length_c   1.000
_cell.angle_alpha   90.00
_cell.angle_beta   90.00
_cell.angle_gamma   90.00
#
_symmetry.space_group_name_H-M   'P 1'
#
loop_
_entity.id
_entity.type
_entity.pdbx_description
1 polymer ?
#
loop_
_entity_poly.entity_id
_entity_poly.type
_entity_poly.pdbx_seq_one_letter_code
_entity_poly.pdbx_strand_id
1 'polypeptide(L)'
;MKINGFRLFPIHIAVKDLSFMIIYFVIMKYNLTNETYLPETISNFPGVPDMSLWNMISVSVFYNLIPMIISLCLYYPIVYGMKNLIVKNKLRLILTGFVLTLTTPILHIILSDWKHNDYYQLSAEFIAWILCFLLSIGFYYVANNRNDKSAELVKSSG
;
A
#
# COMPACT_ATOMS: atom_id res chain seq x y z
N MET A 1 -8.86 11.93 23.71
CA MET A 1 -8.07 12.37 22.53
C MET A 1 -8.50 11.54 21.33
N LYS A 2 -9.21 12.14 20.35
CA LYS A 2 -9.82 11.43 19.21
C LYS A 2 -8.74 10.90 18.26
N ILE A 3 -8.73 9.59 18.01
CA ILE A 3 -7.81 8.97 17.07
C ILE A 3 -8.42 9.11 15.67
N ASN A 4 -8.13 10.22 15.00
CA ASN A 4 -8.72 10.53 13.69
C ASN A 4 -8.23 9.59 12.56
N GLY A 5 -7.16 8.83 12.79
CA GLY A 5 -6.57 7.92 11.80
C GLY A 5 -7.28 6.61 11.52
N PHE A 6 -8.31 6.30 12.30
CA PHE A 6 -9.11 5.11 12.07
C PHE A 6 -10.23 5.33 11.06
N ARG A 7 -10.68 6.57 10.82
CA ARG A 7 -11.85 6.75 9.95
C ARG A 7 -11.61 6.29 8.51
N LEU A 8 -10.37 6.39 8.04
CA LEU A 8 -9.97 6.03 6.67
C LEU A 8 -9.05 4.80 6.64
N PHE A 9 -8.94 4.03 7.73
CA PHE A 9 -8.05 2.86 7.76
C PHE A 9 -8.40 1.81 6.68
N PRO A 10 -9.68 1.47 6.42
CA PRO A 10 -10.00 0.45 5.40
C PRO A 10 -9.57 0.93 4.00
N ILE A 11 -9.73 2.23 3.74
CA ILE A 11 -9.34 2.85 2.47
C ILE A 11 -7.82 2.87 2.34
N HIS A 12 -7.09 3.22 3.41
CA HIS A 12 -5.62 3.16 3.40
C HIS A 12 -5.12 1.74 3.13
N ILE A 13 -5.74 0.72 3.74
CA ILE A 13 -5.41 -0.70 3.48
C ILE A 13 -5.64 -1.05 2.01
N ALA A 14 -6.79 -0.69 1.44
CA ALA A 14 -7.05 -0.93 0.03
C ALA A 14 -6.05 -0.18 -0.87
N VAL A 15 -5.74 1.08 -0.58
CA VAL A 15 -4.76 1.86 -1.33
C VAL A 15 -3.41 1.15 -1.27
N LYS A 16 -2.88 0.84 -0.10
CA LYS A 16 -1.52 0.29 0.00
C LYS A 16 -1.42 -1.14 -0.55
N ASP A 17 -2.40 -2.00 -0.31
CA ASP A 17 -2.29 -3.43 -0.65
C ASP A 17 -2.61 -3.70 -2.12
N LEU A 18 -3.39 -2.83 -2.76
CA LEU A 18 -3.73 -2.98 -4.17
C LEU A 18 -2.82 -2.17 -5.09
N SER A 19 -2.26 -1.05 -4.61
CA SER A 19 -1.48 -0.13 -5.46
C SER A 19 -0.32 -0.82 -6.15
N PHE A 20 0.45 -1.65 -5.46
CA PHE A 20 1.60 -2.33 -6.05
C PHE A 20 1.22 -3.12 -7.33
N MET A 21 0.27 -4.06 -7.23
CA MET A 21 -0.11 -4.89 -8.39
C MET A 21 -0.80 -4.07 -9.48
N ILE A 22 -1.66 -3.12 -9.13
CA ILE A 22 -2.32 -2.25 -10.12
C ILE A 22 -1.27 -1.45 -10.89
N ILE A 23 -0.31 -0.83 -10.19
CA ILE A 23 0.75 -0.03 -10.80
C ILE A 23 1.66 -0.92 -11.65
N TYR A 24 2.03 -2.10 -11.16
CA TYR A 24 2.81 -3.07 -11.93
C TYR A 24 2.10 -3.42 -13.25
N PHE A 25 0.82 -3.78 -13.21
CA PHE A 25 0.07 -4.09 -14.42
C PHE A 25 -0.04 -2.90 -15.38
N VAL A 26 -0.17 -1.67 -14.86
CA VAL A 26 -0.17 -0.46 -15.68
C VAL A 26 1.18 -0.25 -16.37
N ILE A 27 2.28 -0.39 -15.62
CA ILE A 27 3.65 -0.26 -16.16
C ILE A 27 3.87 -1.28 -17.29
N MET A 28 3.52 -2.54 -17.04
CA MET A 28 3.68 -3.63 -17.99
C MET A 28 2.75 -3.50 -19.20
N LYS A 29 1.50 -3.07 -19.01
CA LYS A 29 0.54 -2.87 -20.10
C LYS A 29 1.00 -1.81 -21.09
N TYR A 30 1.58 -0.71 -20.61
CA TYR A 30 2.08 0.37 -21.45
C TYR A 30 3.57 0.26 -21.78
N ASN A 31 4.20 -0.85 -21.39
CA ASN A 31 5.62 -1.14 -21.61
C ASN A 31 6.55 0.03 -21.19
N LEU A 32 6.28 0.64 -20.03
CA LEU A 32 7.01 1.84 -19.59
C LEU A 32 8.48 1.56 -19.21
N THR A 33 8.85 0.29 -19.02
CA THR A 33 10.21 -0.16 -18.70
C THR A 33 10.91 -0.91 -19.83
N ASN A 34 10.28 -1.03 -21.01
CA ASN A 34 10.74 -1.90 -22.11
C ASN A 34 10.82 -3.39 -21.71
N GLU A 35 10.07 -3.82 -20.69
CA GLU A 35 9.97 -5.21 -20.24
C GLU A 35 8.61 -5.79 -20.64
N THR A 36 8.59 -7.07 -21.04
CA THR A 36 7.35 -7.80 -21.32
C THR A 36 7.08 -8.84 -20.23
N TYR A 37 5.82 -9.25 -20.08
CA TYR A 37 5.47 -10.33 -19.16
C TYR A 37 6.29 -11.60 -19.47
N LEU A 38 6.66 -12.32 -18.42
CA LEU A 38 7.39 -13.59 -18.57
C LEU A 38 6.52 -14.61 -19.33
N PRO A 39 7.12 -15.50 -20.13
CA PRO A 39 6.37 -16.53 -20.85
C PRO A 39 5.47 -17.38 -19.94
N GLU A 40 5.93 -17.67 -18.72
CA GLU A 40 5.19 -18.41 -17.71
C GLU A 40 3.96 -17.64 -17.23
N THR A 41 4.07 -16.32 -17.02
CA THR A 41 2.95 -15.46 -16.69
C THR A 41 1.91 -15.45 -17.81
N ILE A 42 2.34 -15.37 -19.07
CA ILE A 42 1.44 -15.38 -20.24
C ILE A 42 0.78 -16.76 -20.38
N SER A 43 1.52 -17.85 -20.17
CA SER A 43 0.96 -19.20 -20.23
C SER A 43 -0.12 -19.43 -19.18
N ASN A 44 0.08 -18.90 -17.97
CA ASN A 44 -0.87 -19.03 -16.87
C ASN A 44 -2.04 -18.02 -16.99
N PHE A 45 -1.78 -16.86 -17.62
CA PHE A 45 -2.75 -15.77 -17.78
C PHE A 45 -2.64 -15.13 -19.17
N PRO A 46 -3.16 -15.76 -20.23
CA PRO A 46 -2.94 -15.32 -21.61
C PRO A 46 -3.54 -13.94 -21.93
N GLY A 47 -4.57 -13.50 -21.20
CA GLY A 47 -5.18 -12.18 -21.35
C GLY A 47 -4.52 -11.04 -20.54
N VAL A 48 -3.40 -11.29 -19.86
CA VAL A 48 -2.73 -10.30 -19.01
C VAL A 48 -2.26 -9.04 -19.77
N PRO A 49 -1.70 -9.12 -20.99
CA PRO A 49 -1.27 -7.94 -21.74
C PRO A 49 -2.42 -6.97 -22.05
N ASP A 50 -3.60 -7.50 -22.38
CA ASP A 50 -4.77 -6.73 -22.79
C ASP A 50 -5.74 -6.42 -21.63
N MET A 51 -5.31 -6.67 -20.39
CA MET A 51 -6.17 -6.55 -19.21
C MET A 51 -6.75 -5.14 -19.07
N SER A 52 -8.07 -5.04 -18.86
CA SER A 52 -8.74 -3.77 -18.55
C SER A 52 -8.41 -3.30 -17.14
N LEU A 53 -8.57 -2.01 -16.83
CA LEU A 53 -8.31 -1.47 -15.48
C LEU A 53 -9.15 -2.19 -14.40
N TRP A 54 -10.40 -2.51 -14.71
CA TRP A 54 -11.26 -3.26 -13.79
C TRP A 54 -10.76 -4.67 -13.53
N ASN A 55 -10.23 -5.34 -14.55
CA ASN A 55 -9.62 -6.65 -14.38
C ASN A 55 -8.34 -6.55 -13.53
N MET A 56 -7.53 -5.49 -13.69
CA MET A 56 -6.34 -5.26 -12.87
C MET A 56 -6.71 -5.10 -11.38
N ILE A 57 -7.76 -4.33 -11.09
CA ILE A 57 -8.27 -4.16 -9.73
C ILE A 57 -8.74 -5.51 -9.16
N SER A 58 -9.58 -6.25 -9.91
CA SER A 58 -10.11 -7.55 -9.47
C SER A 58 -9.01 -8.57 -9.18
N VAL A 59 -8.02 -8.68 -10.07
CA VAL A 59 -6.84 -9.55 -9.88
C VAL A 59 -6.05 -9.10 -8.65
N SER A 60 -5.82 -7.80 -8.49
CA SER A 60 -5.09 -7.27 -7.34
C SER A 60 -5.80 -7.57 -6.02
N VAL A 61 -7.14 -7.49 -5.98
CA VAL A 61 -7.93 -7.86 -4.79
C VAL A 61 -7.83 -9.35 -4.51
N PHE A 62 -7.94 -10.19 -5.53
CA PHE A 62 -7.86 -11.65 -5.37
C PHE A 62 -6.51 -12.08 -4.79
N TYR A 63 -5.41 -11.61 -5.37
CA TYR A 63 -4.06 -11.96 -4.93
C TYR A 63 -3.62 -11.31 -3.62
N ASN A 64 -4.17 -10.14 -3.27
CA ASN A 64 -3.84 -9.46 -2.02
C ASN A 64 -4.88 -9.68 -0.90
N LEU A 65 -5.85 -10.59 -1.05
CA LEU A 65 -6.86 -10.82 -0.03
C LEU A 65 -6.24 -11.20 1.33
N ILE A 66 -5.28 -12.13 1.34
CA ILE A 66 -4.55 -12.54 2.56
C ILE A 66 -3.73 -11.37 3.13
N PRO A 67 -2.86 -10.68 2.34
CA PRO A 67 -2.18 -9.46 2.78
C PRO A 67 -3.12 -8.39 3.37
N MET A 68 -4.30 -8.18 2.79
CA MET A 68 -5.29 -7.22 3.28
C MET A 68 -5.86 -7.62 4.63
N ILE A 69 -6.19 -8.90 4.84
CA ILE A 69 -6.67 -9.42 6.13
C ILE A 69 -5.59 -9.26 7.21
N ILE A 70 -4.34 -9.63 6.92
CA ILE A 70 -3.25 -9.48 7.88
C ILE A 70 -3.01 -8.00 8.19
N SER A 71 -3.06 -7.15 7.16
CA SER A 71 -2.95 -5.71 7.32
C SER A 71 -4.05 -5.12 8.19
N LEU A 72 -5.29 -5.61 8.08
CA LEU A 72 -6.39 -5.24 8.98
C LEU A 72 -6.05 -5.56 10.43
N CYS A 73 -5.52 -6.76 10.70
CA CYS A 73 -5.12 -7.19 12.04
C CYS A 73 -3.93 -6.38 12.59
N LEU A 74 -2.94 -6.08 11.75
CA LEU A 74 -1.71 -5.37 12.16
C LEU A 74 -1.87 -3.85 12.21
N TYR A 75 -2.89 -3.28 11.58
CA TYR A 75 -3.05 -1.83 11.48
C TYR A 75 -3.09 -1.17 12.87
N TYR A 76 -3.93 -1.69 13.76
CA TYR A 76 -4.09 -1.15 15.11
C TYR A 76 -2.79 -1.21 15.94
N PRO A 77 -2.12 -2.37 16.11
CA PRO A 77 -0.90 -2.44 16.90
C PRO A 77 0.21 -1.56 16.34
N ILE A 78 0.35 -1.45 15.01
CA ILE A 78 1.35 -0.57 14.38
C ILE A 78 1.07 0.90 14.72
N VAL A 79 -0.16 1.38 14.46
CA VAL A 79 -0.50 2.79 14.72
C VAL A 79 -0.36 3.14 16.21
N TYR A 80 -0.78 2.24 17.10
CA TYR A 80 -0.63 2.43 18.54
C TYR A 80 0.84 2.45 18.98
N GLY A 81 1.66 1.52 18.49
CA GLY A 81 3.10 1.46 18.77
C GLY A 81 3.82 2.74 18.31
N MET A 82 3.59 3.16 17.07
CA MET A 82 4.21 4.37 16.51
C MET A 82 3.83 5.64 17.24
N LYS A 83 2.62 5.72 17.78
CA LYS A 83 2.17 6.84 18.62
C LYS A 83 2.99 6.97 19.91
N ASN A 84 3.36 5.85 20.52
CA ASN A 84 4.11 5.84 21.77
C ASN A 84 5.62 6.03 21.54
N LEU A 85 6.13 5.61 20.37
CA LEU A 85 7.55 5.72 20.03
C LEU A 85 7.95 7.11 19.50
N ILE A 86 7.04 7.81 18.79
CA ILE A 86 7.39 9.05 18.08
C ILE A 86 6.52 10.22 18.54
N VAL A 87 7.18 11.19 19.17
CA VAL A 87 6.53 12.42 19.68
C VAL A 87 6.18 13.40 18.55
N LYS A 88 7.08 13.61 17.58
CA LYS A 88 6.91 14.60 16.50
C LYS A 88 5.82 14.15 15.53
N ASN A 89 4.70 14.88 15.47
CA ASN A 89 3.50 14.47 14.71
C ASN A 89 3.78 14.19 13.22
N LYS A 90 4.44 15.11 12.49
CA LYS A 90 4.73 14.92 11.06
C LYS A 90 5.59 13.67 10.80
N LEU A 91 6.67 13.51 11.58
CA LEU A 91 7.57 12.36 11.45
C LEU A 91 6.84 11.05 11.80
N ARG A 92 6.02 11.06 12.86
CA ARG A 92 5.19 9.91 13.23
C ARG A 92 4.28 9.49 12.09
N LEU A 93 3.59 10.43 11.43
CA LEU A 93 2.69 10.09 10.33
C LEU A 93 3.43 9.46 9.15
N ILE A 94 4.56 10.04 8.75
CA ILE A 94 5.39 9.50 7.66
C ILE A 94 5.89 8.09 8.00
N LEU A 95 6.48 7.91 9.19
CA LEU A 95 7.01 6.61 9.59
C LEU A 95 5.90 5.58 9.81
N THR A 96 4.72 5.98 10.29
CA THR A 96 3.59 5.05 10.44
C THR A 96 3.10 4.59 9.08
N GLY A 97 2.93 5.50 8.11
CA GLY A 97 2.59 5.13 6.73
C GLY A 97 3.65 4.21 6.12
N PHE A 98 4.93 4.48 6.36
CA PHE A 98 6.04 3.65 5.89
C PHE A 98 5.96 2.23 6.46
N VAL A 99 5.85 2.09 7.79
CA VAL A 99 5.76 0.77 8.46
C VAL A 99 4.52 0.01 8.03
N LEU A 100 3.37 0.70 7.92
CA LEU A 100 2.14 0.08 7.43
C LEU A 100 2.25 -0.38 5.97
N THR A 101 3.04 0.29 5.13
CA THR A 101 3.26 -0.14 3.75
C THR A 101 4.21 -1.32 3.68
N LEU A 102 5.23 -1.34 4.55
CA LEU A 102 6.23 -2.40 4.63
C LEU A 102 5.63 -3.77 4.99
N THR A 103 4.43 -3.82 5.58
CA THR A 103 3.77 -5.11 5.86
C THR A 103 3.53 -5.92 4.59
N THR A 104 3.20 -5.27 3.48
CA THR A 104 2.85 -5.94 2.21
C THR A 104 4.05 -6.63 1.56
N PRO A 105 5.20 -5.97 1.31
CA PRO A 105 6.39 -6.64 0.78
C PRO A 105 6.95 -7.69 1.74
N ILE A 106 6.89 -7.45 3.07
CA ILE A 106 7.30 -8.46 4.06
C ILE A 106 6.44 -9.72 3.92
N LEU A 107 5.12 -9.56 3.81
CA LEU A 107 4.21 -10.70 3.65
C LEU A 107 4.41 -11.41 2.31
N HIS A 108 4.67 -10.68 1.23
CA HIS A 108 5.01 -11.29 -0.06
C HIS A 108 6.28 -12.12 0.02
N ILE A 109 7.34 -11.64 0.68
CA ILE A 109 8.58 -12.40 0.89
C ILE A 109 8.32 -13.67 1.71
N ILE A 110 7.53 -13.57 2.78
CA ILE A 110 7.20 -14.71 3.66
C ILE A 110 6.31 -15.74 2.96
N LEU A 111 5.28 -15.30 2.24
CA LEU A 111 4.28 -16.19 1.63
C LEU A 111 4.75 -16.82 0.32
N SER A 112 5.71 -16.20 -0.37
CA SER A 112 6.24 -16.72 -1.64
C SER A 112 7.45 -17.63 -1.47
N ASP A 113 7.87 -17.98 -0.25
CA ASP A 113 9.12 -18.70 0.02
C ASP A 113 10.32 -18.10 -0.74
N TRP A 114 10.42 -16.76 -0.76
CA TRP A 114 11.44 -16.01 -1.52
C TRP A 114 11.36 -16.08 -3.06
N LYS A 115 10.34 -16.74 -3.63
CA LYS A 115 10.09 -16.84 -5.08
C LYS A 115 9.30 -15.68 -5.68
N HIS A 116 9.19 -14.57 -4.98
CA HIS A 116 8.42 -13.41 -5.45
C HIS A 116 8.88 -12.94 -6.84
N ASN A 117 10.18 -12.96 -7.12
CA ASN A 117 10.78 -12.53 -8.39
C ASN A 117 10.45 -13.43 -9.59
N ASP A 118 9.89 -14.62 -9.40
CA ASP A 118 9.64 -15.54 -10.51
C ASP A 118 8.48 -15.06 -11.41
N TYR A 119 7.68 -14.11 -10.95
CA TYR A 119 6.49 -13.60 -11.65
C TYR A 119 6.59 -12.13 -12.09
N TYR A 120 7.57 -11.39 -11.56
CA TYR A 120 7.68 -9.95 -11.76
C TYR A 120 8.99 -9.58 -12.47
N GLN A 121 8.90 -8.64 -13.40
CA GLN A 121 10.08 -8.06 -14.03
C GLN A 121 10.72 -7.04 -13.09
N LEU A 122 12.04 -7.10 -12.93
CA LEU A 122 12.76 -6.39 -11.87
C LEU A 122 12.56 -4.86 -11.92
N SER A 123 12.63 -4.24 -13.09
CA SER A 123 12.54 -2.78 -13.20
C SER A 123 11.11 -2.30 -12.95
N ALA A 124 10.13 -2.96 -13.56
CA ALA A 124 8.71 -2.68 -13.34
C ALA A 124 8.31 -2.90 -11.88
N GLU A 125 8.79 -3.97 -11.24
CA GLU A 125 8.55 -4.25 -9.83
C GLU A 125 9.11 -3.15 -8.93
N PHE A 126 10.37 -2.76 -9.14
CA PHE A 126 11.04 -1.75 -8.33
C PHE A 126 10.31 -0.39 -8.41
N ILE A 127 9.92 0.03 -9.62
CA ILE A 127 9.15 1.27 -9.82
C ILE A 127 7.76 1.15 -9.17
N ALA A 128 7.08 0.00 -9.32
CA ALA A 128 5.78 -0.24 -8.71
C ALA A 128 5.84 -0.15 -7.18
N TRP A 129 6.88 -0.70 -6.55
CA TRP A 129 7.09 -0.56 -5.11
C TRP A 129 7.31 0.89 -4.70
N ILE A 130 8.20 1.63 -5.38
CA ILE A 130 8.43 3.05 -5.05
C ILE A 130 7.13 3.85 -5.10
N LEU A 131 6.34 3.69 -6.17
CA LEU A 131 5.08 4.40 -6.33
C LEU A 131 4.04 3.97 -5.29
N CYS A 132 3.98 2.68 -4.96
CA CYS A 132 3.14 2.14 -3.89
C CYS A 132 3.47 2.79 -2.53
N PHE A 133 4.76 2.89 -2.18
CA PHE A 133 5.22 3.56 -0.96
C PHE A 133 4.84 5.04 -0.95
N LEU A 134 5.06 5.75 -2.05
CA LEU A 134 4.71 7.17 -2.14
C LEU A 134 3.21 7.40 -1.98
N LEU A 135 2.37 6.61 -2.66
CA LEU A 135 0.91 6.72 -2.57
C LEU A 135 0.38 6.37 -1.18
N SER A 136 0.86 5.27 -0.60
CA SER A 136 0.43 4.81 0.72
C SER A 136 0.81 5.80 1.82
N ILE A 137 2.09 6.22 1.87
CA ILE A 137 2.57 7.21 2.85
C ILE A 137 1.87 8.55 2.65
N GLY A 138 1.73 9.01 1.40
CA GLY A 138 1.04 10.24 1.06
C GLY A 138 -0.42 10.22 1.50
N PHE A 139 -1.14 9.13 1.21
CA PHE A 139 -2.52 8.94 1.65
C PHE A 139 -2.62 8.93 3.17
N TYR A 140 -1.77 8.16 3.86
CA TYR A 140 -1.76 8.10 5.32
C TYR A 140 -1.52 9.48 5.91
N TYR A 141 -0.51 10.20 5.41
CA TYR A 141 -0.18 11.53 5.86
C TYR A 141 -1.36 12.48 5.68
N VAL A 142 -1.92 12.60 4.47
CA VAL A 142 -3.03 13.52 4.18
C VAL A 142 -4.29 13.18 4.98
N ALA A 143 -4.64 11.88 5.09
CA ALA A 143 -5.79 11.42 5.86
C ALA A 143 -5.68 11.77 7.36
N ASN A 144 -4.46 11.83 7.89
CA ASN A 144 -4.19 11.98 9.32
C ASN A 144 -3.64 13.35 9.73
N ASN A 145 -3.18 14.16 8.78
CA ASN A 145 -2.57 15.48 9.03
C ASN A 145 -3.61 16.59 9.23
N ARG A 146 -4.80 16.25 9.76
CA ARG A 146 -5.77 17.27 10.15
C ARG A 146 -5.21 17.99 11.37
N ASN A 147 -4.79 19.24 11.16
CA ASN A 147 -4.29 20.15 12.19
C ASN A 147 -5.09 20.00 13.49
N ASP A 148 -4.39 19.95 14.61
CA ASP A 148 -4.89 20.13 15.99
C ASP A 148 -5.72 21.42 16.20
N LYS A 149 -5.98 22.22 15.15
CA LYS A 149 -6.79 23.45 15.17
C LYS A 149 -8.21 23.22 15.69
N SER A 150 -8.82 22.06 15.50
CA SER A 150 -10.12 21.76 16.10
C SER A 150 -10.05 21.49 17.61
N ALA A 151 -8.87 21.18 18.16
CA ALA A 151 -8.63 21.04 19.59
C ALA A 151 -8.23 22.38 20.24
N GLU A 152 -7.58 23.28 19.50
CA GLU A 152 -7.27 24.65 19.95
C GLU A 152 -8.53 25.55 19.97
N LEU A 153 -9.40 25.45 18.97
CA LEU A 153 -10.66 26.21 18.91
C LEU A 153 -11.62 25.89 20.07
N VAL A 154 -11.55 24.70 20.65
CA VAL A 154 -12.36 24.28 21.82
C VAL A 154 -11.72 24.73 23.14
N LYS A 155 -10.41 25.00 23.17
CA LYS A 155 -9.73 25.56 24.34
C LYS A 155 -9.77 27.09 24.39
N SER A 156 -9.97 27.78 23.27
CA SER A 156 -10.08 29.24 23.22
C SER A 156 -11.53 29.76 23.35
N SER A 157 -12.50 28.86 23.48
CA SER A 157 -13.93 29.19 23.58
C SER A 157 -14.57 28.70 24.90
N GLY A 158 -13.74 28.28 25.86
CA GLY A 158 -14.14 27.92 27.23
C GLY A 158 -13.45 28.80 28.26
#